data_AF-A0A3A3D7W1-F1
#
_entry.id   AF-A0A3A3D7W1-F1
#
_cell.length_a   1.000
_cell.length_b   1.000
_cell.length_c   1.000
_cell.angle_alpha   90.00
_cell.angle_beta   90.00
_cell.angle_gamma   90.00
#
_symmetry.space_group_name_H-M   'P 1'
#
loop_
_entity.id
_entity.type
_entity.pdbx_description
1 polymer ?
#
loop_
_entity_poly.entity_id
_entity_poly.type
_entity_poly.pdbx_seq_one_letter_code
_entity_poly.pdbx_strand_id
1 'polypeptide(L)'
;MKILTQGFGADTGLIAVYIERPPPMSEYHNLNEIQALIGGEINAINMASGNGWRKVFNVYAKFIAQLNHRDHNFTKYDTWQKYRDNCLLQQHSQEALLFSPPKIGEKLYKYHIIAGRTYAKKLLRDQIFTNTLEWLDDEFAVDRTLNLVVCPYFDYRQLSNIKISKLCGILDSLD
;
A
#
# COMPACT_ATOMS: atom_id res chain seq x y z
N MET A 1 -18.12 -17.45 1.00
CA MET A 1 -17.07 -17.45 2.04
C MET A 1 -16.66 -16.00 2.26
N LYS A 2 -16.74 -15.47 3.48
CA LYS A 2 -16.37 -14.08 3.78
C LYS A 2 -14.84 -13.96 3.66
N ILE A 3 -14.34 -13.18 2.71
CA ILE A 3 -12.90 -12.88 2.62
C ILE A 3 -12.59 -11.95 3.78
N LEU A 4 -11.69 -12.39 4.67
CA LEU A 4 -11.22 -11.59 5.80
C LEU A 4 -10.20 -10.56 5.30
N THR A 5 -10.16 -9.39 5.93
CA THR A 5 -9.11 -8.43 5.62
C THR A 5 -7.81 -8.97 6.18
N GLN A 6 -6.79 -9.11 5.34
CA GLN A 6 -5.52 -9.70 5.76
C GLN A 6 -4.33 -8.94 5.18
N GLY A 7 -3.27 -8.78 5.95
CA GLY A 7 -2.12 -7.98 5.55
C GLY A 7 -1.22 -7.60 6.71
N PHE A 8 -0.41 -6.56 6.47
CA PHE A 8 0.47 -5.97 7.47
C PHE A 8 0.03 -4.55 7.82
N GLY A 9 0.35 -4.09 9.03
CA GLY A 9 0.17 -2.69 9.44
C GLY A 9 -1.02 -2.44 10.36
N ALA A 10 -1.60 -1.26 10.25
CA ALA A 10 -2.70 -0.82 11.11
C ALA A 10 -4.07 -1.23 10.55
N ASP A 11 -5.02 -1.60 11.43
CA ASP A 11 -6.41 -1.94 11.03
C ASP A 11 -7.19 -0.75 10.45
N THR A 12 -6.79 0.46 10.85
CA THR A 12 -7.34 1.73 10.37
C THR A 12 -6.21 2.74 10.25
N GLY A 13 -6.28 3.68 9.31
CA GLY A 13 -5.21 4.66 9.17
C GLY A 13 -5.41 5.65 8.03
N LEU A 14 -4.31 6.23 7.58
CA LEU A 14 -4.31 7.15 6.46
C LEU A 14 -4.36 6.40 5.13
N ILE A 15 -3.55 5.35 4.99
CA ILE A 15 -3.30 4.73 3.67
C ILE A 15 -3.38 3.21 3.75
N ALA A 16 -4.16 2.59 2.88
CA ALA A 16 -4.06 1.17 2.59
C ALA A 16 -3.53 0.95 1.17
N VAL A 17 -2.40 0.23 1.06
CA VAL A 17 -1.86 -0.26 -0.21
C VAL A 17 -2.27 -1.72 -0.39
N TYR A 18 -2.79 -2.06 -1.56
CA TYR A 18 -3.28 -3.38 -1.90
C TYR A 18 -2.37 -4.02 -2.95
N ILE A 19 -1.82 -5.20 -2.62
CA ILE A 19 -1.06 -6.04 -3.54
C ILE A 19 -1.60 -7.47 -3.51
N GLU A 20 -1.50 -8.19 -4.62
CA GLU A 20 -2.19 -9.48 -4.75
C GLU A 20 -1.63 -10.60 -3.85
N ARG A 21 -0.32 -10.60 -3.54
CA ARG A 21 0.34 -11.75 -2.91
C ARG A 21 1.15 -11.34 -1.67
N PRO A 22 1.01 -12.09 -0.56
CA PRO A 22 1.86 -11.92 0.63
C PRO A 22 3.30 -12.37 0.34
N PRO A 23 4.25 -12.14 1.28
CA PRO A 23 5.57 -12.71 1.15
C PRO A 23 5.51 -14.24 1.12
N PRO A 24 6.36 -14.91 0.31
CA PRO A 24 6.40 -16.37 0.19
C PRO A 24 7.05 -17.02 1.41
N MET A 25 6.51 -16.75 2.59
CA MET A 25 6.92 -17.31 3.88
C MET A 25 5.74 -18.06 4.49
N SER A 26 6.01 -19.21 5.09
CA SER A 26 4.99 -20.09 5.69
C SER A 26 4.12 -19.39 6.72
N GLU A 27 4.72 -18.47 7.47
CA GLU A 27 4.15 -17.63 8.51
C GLU A 27 2.99 -16.77 7.97
N TYR A 28 3.04 -16.42 6.68
CA TYR A 28 2.09 -15.53 6.03
C TYR A 28 1.12 -16.25 5.08
N HIS A 29 1.26 -17.56 4.89
CA HIS A 29 0.39 -18.34 3.99
C HIS A 29 -1.08 -18.33 4.43
N ASN A 30 -1.33 -18.33 5.75
CA ASN A 30 -2.68 -18.41 6.32
C ASN A 30 -3.05 -17.14 7.10
N LEU A 31 -2.46 -15.99 6.74
CA LEU A 31 -2.89 -14.69 7.26
C LEU A 31 -4.39 -14.53 7.06
N ASN A 32 -5.11 -14.27 8.15
CA ASN A 32 -6.57 -14.09 8.17
C ASN A 32 -6.99 -12.78 8.86
N GLU A 33 -6.00 -11.97 9.25
CA GLU A 33 -6.14 -10.68 9.91
C GLU A 33 -5.03 -9.74 9.44
N ILE A 34 -5.12 -8.47 9.82
CA ILE A 34 -4.02 -7.52 9.64
C ILE A 34 -3.09 -7.68 10.85
N GLN A 35 -1.81 -7.93 10.58
CA GLN A 35 -0.80 -8.11 11.61
C GLN A 35 0.20 -6.96 11.56
N ALA A 36 0.32 -6.22 12.65
CA ALA A 36 1.38 -5.25 12.80
C ALA A 36 2.74 -5.97 12.80
N LEU A 37 3.67 -5.51 11.96
CA LEU A 37 5.03 -6.01 11.96
C LEU A 37 5.76 -5.58 13.24
N ILE A 38 6.71 -6.40 13.68
CA ILE A 38 7.61 -6.06 14.78
C ILE A 38 8.94 -5.49 14.27
N GLY A 39 9.69 -4.85 15.17
CA GLY A 39 11.03 -4.33 14.87
C GLY A 39 11.94 -5.42 14.29
N GLY A 40 12.54 -5.15 13.13
CA GLY A 40 13.40 -6.09 12.41
C GLY A 40 12.68 -7.06 11.47
N GLU A 41 11.35 -7.15 11.51
CA GLU A 41 10.59 -8.10 10.68
C GLU A 41 10.64 -7.76 9.20
N ILE A 42 10.59 -6.47 8.82
CA ILE A 42 10.83 -6.05 7.43
C ILE A 42 12.19 -6.56 6.92
N ASN A 43 13.23 -6.54 7.76
CA ASN A 43 14.53 -7.07 7.38
C ASN A 43 14.51 -8.61 7.25
N ALA A 44 13.85 -9.31 8.18
CA ALA A 44 13.66 -10.76 8.09
C ALA A 44 12.92 -11.16 6.80
N ILE A 45 11.84 -10.46 6.44
CA ILE A 45 11.10 -10.66 5.19
C ILE A 45 12.03 -10.42 3.99
N ASN A 46 12.83 -9.36 4.00
CA ASN A 46 13.77 -9.07 2.91
C ASN A 46 14.82 -10.16 2.72
N MET A 47 15.31 -10.75 3.82
CA MET A 47 16.28 -11.84 3.78
C MET A 47 15.66 -13.14 3.26
N ALA A 48 14.44 -13.46 3.69
CA ALA A 48 13.75 -14.71 3.34
C ALA A 48 13.08 -14.69 1.95
N SER A 49 12.52 -13.54 1.55
CA SER A 49 11.68 -13.41 0.35
C SER A 49 12.38 -12.76 -0.85
N GLY A 50 13.70 -12.56 -0.74
CA GLY A 50 14.55 -12.06 -1.80
C GLY A 50 14.27 -10.61 -2.21
N ASN A 51 14.77 -10.25 -3.39
CA ASN A 51 14.84 -8.85 -3.83
C ASN A 51 13.47 -8.19 -4.08
N GLY A 52 12.39 -8.96 -4.27
CA GLY A 52 11.07 -8.40 -4.57
C GLY A 52 10.53 -7.55 -3.43
N TRP A 53 10.52 -8.10 -2.21
CA TRP A 53 9.97 -7.43 -1.02
C TRP A 53 10.77 -6.23 -0.56
N ARG A 54 12.10 -6.31 -0.70
CA ARG A 54 12.97 -5.15 -0.44
C ARG A 54 12.59 -3.94 -1.28
N LYS A 55 12.11 -4.15 -2.50
CA LYS A 55 11.63 -3.06 -3.36
C LYS A 55 10.30 -2.51 -2.86
N VAL A 56 9.36 -3.39 -2.51
CA VAL A 56 8.04 -3.01 -1.99
C VAL A 56 8.21 -2.07 -0.80
N PHE A 57 8.93 -2.50 0.24
CA PHE A 57 9.12 -1.68 1.45
C PHE A 57 9.90 -0.39 1.18
N ASN A 58 10.91 -0.42 0.30
CA ASN A 58 11.67 0.78 -0.04
C ASN A 58 10.83 1.81 -0.79
N VAL A 59 10.07 1.37 -1.80
CA VAL A 59 9.20 2.25 -2.59
C VAL A 59 8.08 2.78 -1.70
N TYR A 60 7.50 1.94 -0.83
CA TYR A 60 6.48 2.36 0.11
C TYR A 60 7.00 3.47 1.03
N ALA A 61 8.11 3.25 1.72
CA ALA A 61 8.66 4.25 2.63
C ALA A 61 9.04 5.56 1.91
N LYS A 62 9.59 5.49 0.69
CA LYS A 62 9.88 6.68 -0.13
C LYS A 62 8.61 7.43 -0.52
N PHE A 63 7.56 6.71 -0.89
CA PHE A 63 6.27 7.28 -1.21
C PHE A 63 5.70 8.03 0.00
N ILE A 64 5.68 7.41 1.18
CA ILE A 64 5.23 8.06 2.41
C ILE A 64 6.04 9.32 2.72
N ALA A 65 7.36 9.22 2.60
CA ALA A 65 8.26 10.35 2.82
C ALA A 65 7.99 11.52 1.87
N GLN A 66 7.69 11.21 0.61
CA GLN A 66 7.44 12.21 -0.41
C GLN A 66 6.04 12.81 -0.33
N LEU A 67 5.03 12.02 0.06
CA LEU A 67 3.68 12.50 0.27
C LEU A 67 3.64 13.58 1.36
N ASN A 68 4.40 13.39 2.45
CA ASN A 68 4.54 14.36 3.55
C ASN A 68 3.19 14.96 4.01
N HIS A 69 2.16 14.11 4.09
CA HIS A 69 0.79 14.53 4.39
C HIS A 69 0.69 15.07 5.82
N ARG A 70 -0.09 16.16 6.02
CA ARG A 70 -0.23 16.84 7.32
C ARG A 70 -0.67 15.93 8.47
N ASP A 71 -1.54 14.97 8.17
CA ASP A 71 -2.06 14.02 9.16
C ASP A 71 -1.15 12.79 9.34
N HIS A 72 0.01 12.74 8.68
CA HIS A 72 0.94 11.61 8.74
C HIS A 72 2.15 11.92 9.62
N ASN A 73 2.48 11.00 10.53
CA ASN A 73 3.58 11.13 11.50
C ASN A 73 4.98 10.89 10.91
N PHE A 74 5.16 10.99 9.58
CA PHE A 74 6.45 10.69 8.94
C PHE A 74 7.51 11.71 9.35
N THR A 75 7.09 12.96 9.57
CA THR A 75 7.92 14.09 10.01
C THR A 75 8.68 13.84 11.31
N LYS A 76 8.35 12.78 12.06
CA LYS A 76 9.10 12.31 13.25
C LYS A 76 10.40 11.55 12.90
N TYR A 77 10.69 11.31 11.62
CA TYR A 77 11.84 10.53 11.16
C TYR A 77 12.67 11.31 10.15
N ASP A 78 14.00 11.27 10.29
CA ASP A 78 14.92 12.05 9.43
C ASP A 78 14.99 11.53 7.99
N THR A 79 14.75 10.24 7.79
CA THR A 79 14.89 9.59 6.49
C THR A 79 13.84 8.50 6.30
N TRP A 80 13.50 8.24 5.03
CA TRP A 80 12.57 7.16 4.69
C TRP A 80 13.10 5.78 5.12
N GLN A 81 14.42 5.59 5.18
CA GLN A 81 15.02 4.34 5.67
C GLN A 81 14.74 4.15 7.17
N LYS A 82 14.95 5.19 7.99
CA LYS A 82 14.63 5.12 9.42
C LYS A 82 13.15 4.86 9.65
N TYR A 83 12.27 5.50 8.88
CA TYR A 83 10.83 5.24 8.94
C TYR A 83 10.49 3.79 8.57
N ARG A 84 11.05 3.29 7.46
CA ARG A 84 10.86 1.91 6.99
C ARG A 84 11.22 0.91 8.09
N ASP A 85 12.35 1.09 8.74
CA ASP A 85 12.89 0.09 9.66
C ASP A 85 12.23 0.14 11.05
N ASN A 86 11.70 1.29 11.46
CA ASN A 86 11.23 1.51 12.84
C ASN A 86 9.73 1.85 12.97
N CYS A 87 8.99 1.99 11.86
CA CYS A 87 7.59 2.41 11.93
C CYS A 87 6.71 1.76 10.86
N LEU A 88 7.12 1.79 9.58
CA LEU A 88 6.30 1.34 8.46
C LEU A 88 5.68 -0.05 8.74
N LEU A 89 4.35 -0.13 8.67
CA LEU A 89 3.55 -1.35 8.90
C LEU A 89 3.68 -1.97 10.30
N GLN A 90 4.25 -1.25 11.27
CA GLN A 90 4.26 -1.65 12.68
C GLN A 90 3.04 -1.03 13.41
N GLN A 91 2.85 -1.40 14.69
CA GLN A 91 1.67 -1.06 15.49
C GLN A 91 1.34 0.45 15.55
N HIS A 92 2.33 1.31 15.35
CA HIS A 92 2.19 2.77 15.41
C HIS A 92 2.20 3.48 14.05
N SER A 93 2.24 2.72 12.96
CA SER A 93 2.08 3.27 11.61
C SER A 93 0.65 3.74 11.36
N GLN A 94 0.45 4.49 10.29
CA GLN A 94 -0.85 4.91 9.79
C GLN A 94 -1.13 4.24 8.44
N GLU A 95 -0.46 3.12 8.17
CA GLU A 95 -0.48 2.44 6.89
C GLU A 95 -0.82 0.96 7.04
N ALA A 96 -1.42 0.40 5.99
CA ALA A 96 -1.57 -1.02 5.83
C ALA A 96 -1.10 -1.49 4.46
N LEU A 97 -0.51 -2.68 4.40
CA LEU A 97 -0.19 -3.40 3.18
C LEU A 97 -1.07 -4.65 3.14
N LEU A 98 -2.14 -4.60 2.37
CA LEU A 98 -3.19 -5.60 2.36
C LEU A 98 -3.05 -6.56 1.19
N PHE A 99 -3.24 -7.85 1.50
CA PHE A 99 -3.22 -8.97 0.55
C PHE A 99 -4.63 -9.45 0.17
N SER A 100 -5.64 -8.94 0.87
CA SER A 100 -7.05 -9.06 0.51
C SER A 100 -7.53 -7.88 -0.35
N PRO A 101 -8.58 -8.04 -1.17
CA PRO A 101 -9.24 -6.93 -1.84
C PRO A 101 -9.71 -5.82 -0.88
N PRO A 102 -9.84 -4.56 -1.34
CA PRO A 102 -10.33 -3.46 -0.53
C PRO A 102 -11.77 -3.67 -0.07
N LYS A 103 -12.04 -3.33 1.20
CA LYS A 103 -13.39 -3.25 1.76
C LYS A 103 -13.89 -1.81 1.71
N ILE A 104 -14.36 -1.41 0.55
CA ILE A 104 -14.71 -0.02 0.23
C ILE A 104 -15.80 0.57 1.17
N GLY A 105 -16.71 -0.25 1.70
CA GLY A 105 -17.82 0.24 2.53
C GLY A 105 -17.47 0.62 3.98
N GLU A 106 -16.30 0.20 4.50
CA GLU A 106 -15.99 0.33 5.94
C GLU A 106 -15.21 1.62 6.27
N LYS A 107 -14.74 2.38 5.27
CA LYS A 107 -13.98 3.65 5.42
C LYS A 107 -12.85 3.58 6.47
N LEU A 108 -12.17 2.44 6.57
CA LEU A 108 -11.09 2.20 7.54
C LEU A 108 -9.83 3.04 7.25
N TYR A 109 -9.64 3.43 5.99
CA TYR A 109 -8.51 4.22 5.53
C TYR A 109 -9.00 5.42 4.74
N LYS A 110 -8.25 6.52 4.79
CA LYS A 110 -8.56 7.72 4.00
C LYS A 110 -8.29 7.53 2.52
N TYR A 111 -7.15 6.91 2.19
CA TYR A 111 -6.71 6.66 0.83
C TYR A 111 -6.48 5.17 0.58
N HIS A 112 -6.89 4.72 -0.60
CA HIS A 112 -6.74 3.33 -1.06
C HIS A 112 -5.85 3.30 -2.29
N ILE A 113 -4.82 2.45 -2.31
CA ILE A 113 -3.86 2.38 -3.42
C ILE A 113 -3.79 0.95 -3.94
N ILE A 114 -4.31 0.69 -5.13
CA ILE A 114 -4.15 -0.61 -5.79
C ILE A 114 -2.82 -0.60 -6.56
N ALA A 115 -1.82 -1.29 -6.01
CA ALA A 115 -0.49 -1.35 -6.61
C ALA A 115 -0.40 -2.49 -7.63
N GLY A 116 -0.32 -2.13 -8.91
CA GLY A 116 -0.19 -3.04 -10.03
C GLY A 116 -1.45 -3.15 -10.89
N ARG A 117 -1.33 -2.78 -12.17
CA ARG A 117 -2.42 -2.77 -13.15
C ARG A 117 -3.09 -4.13 -13.36
N THR A 118 -2.31 -5.21 -13.36
CA THR A 118 -2.86 -6.56 -13.52
C THR A 118 -3.80 -6.91 -12.37
N TYR A 119 -3.45 -6.53 -11.15
CA TYR A 119 -4.30 -6.75 -9.98
C TYR A 119 -5.53 -5.84 -10.01
N ALA A 120 -5.39 -4.57 -10.38
CA ALA A 120 -6.54 -3.67 -10.58
C ALA A 120 -7.54 -4.22 -11.62
N LYS A 121 -7.06 -4.71 -12.77
CA LYS A 121 -7.91 -5.35 -13.79
C LYS A 121 -8.63 -6.59 -13.27
N LYS A 122 -7.96 -7.38 -12.42
CA LYS A 122 -8.58 -8.54 -11.75
C LYS A 122 -9.73 -8.09 -10.84
N LEU A 123 -9.49 -7.10 -9.99
CA LEU A 123 -10.51 -6.58 -9.05
C LEU A 123 -11.71 -5.95 -9.77
N LEU A 124 -11.48 -5.23 -10.88
CA LEU A 124 -12.55 -4.69 -11.73
C LEU A 124 -13.39 -5.81 -12.37
N ARG A 125 -12.74 -6.83 -12.93
CA ARG A 125 -13.42 -7.98 -13.51
C ARG A 125 -14.26 -8.74 -12.46
N ASP A 126 -13.72 -8.85 -11.26
CA ASP A 126 -14.38 -9.52 -10.13
C ASP A 126 -15.41 -8.60 -9.42
N GLN A 127 -15.68 -7.40 -9.97
CA GLN A 127 -16.66 -6.42 -9.48
C GLN A 127 -16.47 -6.00 -8.02
N ILE A 128 -15.22 -5.99 -7.53
CA ILE A 128 -14.89 -5.58 -6.15
C ILE A 128 -15.13 -4.07 -5.95
N PHE A 129 -14.84 -3.27 -6.97
CA PHE A 129 -15.17 -1.85 -7.02
C PHE A 129 -15.65 -1.48 -8.43
N THR A 130 -16.49 -0.45 -8.52
CA THR A 130 -17.29 -0.11 -9.72
C THR A 130 -16.59 0.85 -10.68
N ASN A 131 -17.25 1.13 -11.81
CA ASN A 131 -16.73 1.88 -12.98
C ASN A 131 -16.60 3.40 -12.80
N THR A 132 -16.38 3.90 -11.59
CA THR A 132 -16.03 5.30 -11.31
C THR A 132 -14.54 5.60 -11.51
N LEU A 133 -13.77 4.59 -11.93
CA LEU A 133 -12.35 4.67 -12.18
C LEU A 133 -12.05 5.46 -13.47
N GLU A 134 -11.50 6.65 -13.30
CA GLU A 134 -11.00 7.52 -14.37
C GLU A 134 -9.52 7.21 -14.65
N TRP A 135 -9.19 6.79 -15.87
CA TRP A 135 -7.79 6.60 -16.28
C TRP A 135 -7.14 7.93 -16.62
N LEU A 136 -6.07 8.27 -15.90
CA LEU A 136 -5.31 9.51 -16.09
C LEU A 136 -4.22 9.34 -17.17
N ASP A 137 -3.70 8.12 -17.31
CA ASP A 137 -2.82 7.67 -18.38
C ASP A 137 -2.80 6.12 -18.42
N ASP A 138 -1.84 5.52 -19.13
CA ASP A 138 -1.68 4.07 -19.23
C ASP A 138 -1.31 3.36 -17.90
N GLU A 139 -0.90 4.11 -16.89
CA GLU A 139 -0.30 3.62 -15.65
C GLU A 139 -1.09 3.95 -14.39
N PHE A 140 -1.83 5.05 -14.41
CA PHE A 140 -2.57 5.60 -13.29
C PHE A 140 -4.06 5.75 -13.59
N ALA A 141 -4.86 5.42 -12.58
CA ALA A 141 -6.29 5.68 -12.60
C ALA A 141 -6.76 6.09 -11.20
N VAL A 142 -7.88 6.81 -11.11
CA VAL A 142 -8.39 7.35 -9.85
C VAL A 142 -9.89 7.15 -9.74
N ASP A 143 -10.36 6.86 -8.55
CA ASP A 143 -11.76 6.93 -8.16
C ASP A 143 -11.88 7.92 -7.00
N ARG A 144 -12.44 9.09 -7.30
CA ARG A 144 -12.56 10.20 -6.35
C ARG A 144 -13.64 9.95 -5.29
N THR A 145 -14.60 9.08 -5.57
CA THR A 145 -15.66 8.75 -4.60
C THR A 145 -15.10 7.84 -3.50
N LEU A 146 -14.19 6.96 -3.89
CA LEU A 146 -13.59 5.96 -3.02
C LEU A 146 -12.21 6.36 -2.49
N ASN A 147 -11.71 7.56 -2.82
CA ASN A 147 -10.33 7.97 -2.57
C ASN A 147 -9.31 6.91 -2.99
N LEU A 148 -9.56 6.26 -4.13
CA LEU A 148 -8.80 5.11 -4.61
C LEU A 148 -7.93 5.51 -5.79
N VAL A 149 -6.68 5.06 -5.78
CA VAL A 149 -5.73 5.24 -6.88
C VAL A 149 -5.20 3.88 -7.34
N VAL A 150 -5.22 3.63 -8.63
CA VAL A 150 -4.45 2.55 -9.26
C VAL A 150 -3.11 3.13 -9.69
N CYS A 151 -2.02 2.47 -9.36
CA CYS A 151 -0.68 2.88 -9.78
C CYS A 151 0.16 1.67 -10.26
N PRO A 152 1.35 1.91 -10.83
CA PRO A 152 2.34 0.85 -11.03
C PRO A 152 2.67 0.10 -9.74
N TYR A 153 3.13 -1.14 -9.87
CA TYR A 153 3.51 -1.94 -8.71
C TYR A 153 4.66 -1.28 -7.93
N PHE A 154 4.76 -1.55 -6.63
CA PHE A 154 5.81 -1.01 -5.74
C PHE A 154 7.18 -1.69 -6.00
N ASP A 155 7.69 -1.48 -7.21
CA ASP A 155 9.02 -1.83 -7.68
C ASP A 155 9.61 -0.56 -8.29
N TYR A 156 10.84 -0.17 -7.92
CA TYR A 156 11.46 1.07 -8.42
C TYR A 156 11.64 1.09 -9.96
N ARG A 157 11.57 -0.07 -10.63
CA ARG A 157 11.54 -0.18 -12.10
C ARG A 157 10.19 0.20 -12.69
N GLN A 158 9.11 0.05 -11.91
CA GLN A 158 7.73 0.33 -12.31
C GLN A 158 7.25 1.67 -11.75
N LEU A 159 7.44 1.92 -10.46
CA LEU A 159 7.13 3.16 -9.74
C LEU A 159 8.43 3.91 -9.41
N SER A 160 8.97 4.61 -10.41
CA SER A 160 10.14 5.48 -10.26
C SER A 160 9.83 6.71 -9.40
N ASN A 161 10.85 7.48 -8.99
CA ASN A 161 10.64 8.71 -8.20
C ASN A 161 9.67 9.70 -8.89
N ILE A 162 9.75 9.86 -10.22
CA ILE A 162 8.83 10.73 -10.98
C ILE A 162 7.38 10.23 -10.84
N LYS A 163 7.17 8.91 -10.86
CA LYS A 163 5.85 8.31 -10.70
C LYS A 163 5.37 8.32 -9.25
N ILE A 164 6.28 8.28 -8.27
CA ILE A 164 5.94 8.57 -6.87
C ILE A 164 5.45 10.02 -6.75
N SER A 165 6.13 11.00 -7.37
CA SER A 165 5.64 12.39 -7.40
C SER A 165 4.23 12.49 -7.97
N LYS A 166 3.97 11.78 -9.07
CA LYS A 166 2.64 11.72 -9.68
C LYS A 166 1.61 11.09 -8.74
N LEU A 167 1.93 9.97 -8.09
CA LEU A 167 1.05 9.33 -7.10
C LEU A 167 0.70 10.30 -5.96
N CYS A 168 1.69 11.01 -5.41
CA CYS A 168 1.47 12.00 -4.35
C CYS A 168 0.52 13.11 -4.83
N GLY A 169 0.79 13.70 -6.01
CA GLY A 169 -0.08 14.75 -6.56
C GLY A 169 -1.51 14.29 -6.85
N ILE A 170 -1.72 13.01 -7.18
CA ILE A 170 -3.08 12.44 -7.30
C ILE A 170 -3.75 12.39 -5.93
N LEU A 171 -3.06 11.88 -4.90
CA LEU A 171 -3.60 11.79 -3.54
C LEU A 171 -3.89 13.17 -2.94
N ASP A 172 -3.04 14.16 -3.18
CA ASP A 172 -3.27 15.54 -2.74
C ASP A 172 -4.52 16.15 -3.40
N SER A 173 -4.88 15.70 -4.62
CA SER A 173 -6.13 16.12 -5.29
C SER A 173 -7.39 15.44 -4.75
N LEU A 174 -7.24 14.49 -3.82
CA LEU A 174 -8.33 13.76 -3.16
C LEU A 174 -8.56 14.23 -1.70
N ASP A 175 -7.70 15.09 -1.17
CA ASP A 175 -7.81 15.67 0.19
C ASP A 175 -8.88 16.77 0.26
#